data_AF-A0A3D3GZX3-F1
#
_entry.id   AF-A0A3D3GZX3-F1
#
_cell.length_a   1.000
_cell.length_b   1.000
_cell.length_c   1.000
_cell.angle_alpha   90.00
_cell.angle_beta   90.00
_cell.angle_gamma   90.00
#
_symmetry.space_group_name_H-M   'P 1'
#
loop_
_entity.id
_entity.type
_entity.pdbx_description
1 polymer ?
#
loop_
_entity_poly.entity_id
_entity_poly.type
_entity_poly.pdbx_seq_one_letter_code
_entity_poly.pdbx_strand_id
1 'polypeptide(L)'
;EQSEEIDGSGQPVSVFIEAYSPLAYSEKLNISQKSEELPLALMATNYGSKLNRFNLLQGQYQVKENRSNVGRQWLWVAGVAIFALLLSLGHKSTQLWQLNAKQEQVKQSIVSTYKQAFPKTKRVRVSTIKSQLNRELALLGGVGDREGFLAMLAKVQPAFTKVPALKPESLKFDGKRQELRIQATAKDYQVFEQFSIALTAVNLTVKQGSQSNQGDQVTGSFSITNKVVNKNKSTAIKRSNKGAS
;
A
#
# COMPACT_ATOMS: atom_id res chain seq x y z
N GLU A 1 -99.84 -10.44 52.50
CA GLU A 1 -100.98 -9.67 51.96
C GLU A 1 -100.42 -8.49 51.17
N GLN A 2 -100.72 -8.46 49.86
CA GLN A 2 -100.85 -7.30 48.93
C GLN A 2 -99.72 -6.22 48.87
N SER A 3 -98.88 -6.18 47.82
CA SER A 3 -99.05 -5.62 46.44
C SER A 3 -98.71 -4.12 46.35
N GLU A 4 -97.58 -3.78 45.71
CA GLU A 4 -97.45 -3.02 44.44
C GLU A 4 -97.46 -1.48 44.60
N GLU A 5 -96.33 -0.82 44.36
CA GLU A 5 -96.10 -0.02 43.14
C GLU A 5 -94.72 0.64 43.18
N ILE A 6 -93.99 0.50 42.07
CA ILE A 6 -92.71 1.13 41.77
C ILE A 6 -93.06 2.45 41.08
N ASP A 7 -92.57 3.59 41.56
CA ASP A 7 -92.45 4.75 40.70
C ASP A 7 -91.08 5.44 40.86
N GLY A 8 -90.38 5.51 39.74
CA GLY A 8 -89.00 5.93 39.62
C GLY A 8 -88.91 7.43 39.34
N SER A 9 -88.32 8.19 40.26
CA SER A 9 -87.95 9.58 40.01
C SER A 9 -86.58 9.68 39.32
N GLY A 10 -86.50 9.22 38.07
CA GLY A 10 -85.41 9.58 37.16
C GLY A 10 -85.72 10.93 36.53
N GLN A 11 -85.15 12.01 37.05
CA GLN A 11 -85.24 13.36 36.48
C GLN A 11 -84.89 13.31 34.97
N PRO A 12 -85.78 13.74 34.05
CA PRO A 12 -85.46 13.74 32.63
C PRO A 12 -84.40 14.82 32.38
N VAL A 13 -83.21 14.39 31.96
CA VAL A 13 -82.14 15.29 31.52
C VAL A 13 -82.65 16.00 30.27
N SER A 14 -83.22 17.18 30.42
CA SER A 14 -83.64 18.01 29.31
C SER A 14 -82.40 18.48 28.56
N VAL A 15 -82.15 17.90 27.38
CA VAL A 15 -81.05 18.31 26.50
C VAL A 15 -81.39 19.68 25.94
N PHE A 16 -80.63 20.69 26.35
CA PHE A 16 -80.73 22.04 25.82
C PHE A 16 -79.97 22.11 24.50
N ILE A 17 -80.66 22.49 23.41
CA ILE A 17 -80.07 22.60 22.08
C ILE A 17 -80.17 24.06 21.62
N GLU A 18 -79.01 24.67 21.37
CA GLU A 18 -78.93 25.96 20.67
C GLU A 18 -79.07 25.71 19.17
N ALA A 19 -80.19 26.14 18.59
CA ALA A 19 -80.45 25.97 17.17
C ALA A 19 -80.29 27.31 16.43
N TYR A 20 -79.50 27.27 15.36
CA TYR A 20 -79.22 28.41 14.47
C TYR A 20 -80.00 28.32 13.14
N SER A 21 -80.89 27.33 13.03
CA SER A 21 -81.80 27.12 11.90
C SER A 21 -83.06 26.37 12.38
N PRO A 22 -84.20 26.45 11.65
CA PRO A 22 -85.41 25.74 12.03
C PRO A 22 -85.22 24.22 11.95
N LEU A 23 -85.36 23.53 13.08
CA LEU A 23 -85.26 22.07 13.18
C LEU A 23 -86.65 21.44 13.03
N ALA A 24 -86.76 20.40 12.22
CA ALA A 24 -87.98 19.57 12.14
C ALA A 24 -88.08 18.64 13.37
N TYR A 25 -89.30 18.40 13.87
CA TYR A 25 -89.60 17.64 15.10
C TYR A 25 -89.14 18.29 16.42
N SER A 26 -89.37 19.60 16.57
CA SER A 26 -88.98 20.41 17.73
C SER A 26 -89.88 20.26 18.98
N GLU A 27 -90.99 19.53 18.90
CA GLU A 27 -92.05 19.53 19.92
C GLU A 27 -91.66 18.90 21.27
N LYS A 28 -90.52 18.19 21.34
CA LYS A 28 -90.04 17.53 22.58
C LYS A 28 -88.73 18.11 23.13
N LEU A 29 -88.25 19.23 22.58
CA LEU A 29 -86.93 19.77 22.87
C LEU A 29 -87.04 21.24 23.30
N ASN A 30 -86.37 21.60 24.40
CA ASN A 30 -86.18 22.99 24.81
C ASN A 30 -85.14 23.63 23.89
N ILE A 31 -85.62 24.28 22.83
CA ILE A 31 -84.78 24.91 21.80
C ILE A 31 -84.70 26.41 22.06
N SER A 32 -83.47 26.93 22.21
CA SER A 32 -83.22 28.37 22.18
C SER A 32 -82.78 28.76 20.77
N GLN A 33 -83.63 29.51 20.05
CA GLN A 33 -83.28 30.07 18.76
C GLN A 33 -82.19 31.13 18.94
N LYS A 34 -81.06 30.94 18.26
CA LYS A 34 -79.94 31.87 18.29
C LYS A 34 -79.77 32.51 16.92
N SER A 35 -79.42 33.80 16.91
CA SER A 35 -79.28 34.60 15.69
C SER A 35 -78.33 33.93 14.71
N GLU A 36 -78.64 34.00 13.42
CA GLU A 36 -77.83 33.47 12.33
C GLU A 36 -76.45 34.14 12.33
N GLU A 37 -75.47 33.51 12.97
CA GLU A 37 -74.08 33.94 12.92
C GLU A 37 -73.44 33.48 11.63
N LEU A 38 -72.54 34.29 11.07
CA LEU A 38 -71.77 33.93 9.87
C LEU A 38 -71.04 32.59 10.12
N PRO A 39 -71.36 31.50 9.41
CA PRO A 39 -70.78 30.18 9.67
C PRO A 39 -69.25 30.19 9.59
N LEU A 40 -68.71 31.08 8.76
CA LEU A 40 -67.27 31.28 8.60
C LEU A 40 -66.62 31.89 9.85
N ALA A 41 -67.29 32.81 10.55
CA ALA A 41 -66.76 33.44 11.76
C ALA A 41 -66.73 32.45 12.94
N LEU A 42 -67.76 31.62 13.07
CA LEU A 42 -67.78 30.51 14.03
C LEU A 42 -66.69 29.47 13.73
N MET A 43 -66.46 29.16 12.46
CA MET A 43 -65.35 28.27 12.07
C MET A 43 -64.00 28.89 12.44
N ALA A 44 -63.75 30.16 12.11
CA ALA A 44 -62.49 30.83 12.39
C ALA A 44 -62.16 30.89 13.89
N THR A 45 -63.15 31.19 14.73
CA THR A 45 -62.99 31.23 16.20
C THR A 45 -62.71 29.85 16.81
N ASN A 46 -63.21 28.77 16.20
CA ASN A 46 -63.07 27.40 16.71
C ASN A 46 -62.01 26.56 15.98
N TYR A 47 -61.37 27.10 14.93
CA TYR A 47 -60.44 26.37 14.07
C TYR A 47 -59.21 25.86 14.85
N GLY A 48 -58.58 26.74 15.64
CA GLY A 48 -57.35 26.43 16.36
C GLY A 48 -57.50 25.51 17.57
N SER A 49 -58.67 25.51 18.23
CA SER A 49 -58.85 24.87 19.55
C SER A 49 -59.66 23.55 19.51
N LYS A 50 -60.60 23.40 18.57
CA LYS A 50 -61.49 22.22 18.52
C LYS A 50 -61.49 21.48 17.18
N LEU A 51 -61.33 22.18 16.07
CA LEU A 51 -61.44 21.59 14.72
C LEU A 51 -60.14 21.04 14.15
N ASN A 52 -58.97 21.40 14.71
CA ASN A 52 -57.65 20.95 14.24
C ASN A 52 -57.38 19.44 14.42
N ARG A 53 -58.32 18.68 15.01
CA ARG A 53 -58.24 17.22 15.14
C ARG A 53 -58.80 16.46 13.93
N PHE A 54 -59.57 17.12 13.06
CA PHE A 54 -60.23 16.46 11.93
C PHE A 54 -59.86 17.14 10.61
N ASN A 55 -59.04 16.46 9.82
CA ASN A 55 -58.70 16.90 8.47
C ASN A 55 -59.76 16.40 7.48
N LEU A 56 -60.38 17.32 6.74
CA LEU A 56 -61.38 17.02 5.71
C LEU A 56 -60.77 16.53 4.40
N LEU A 57 -59.46 16.71 4.23
CA LEU A 57 -58.69 16.23 3.08
C LEU A 57 -58.39 14.74 3.26
N GLN A 58 -59.38 13.89 2.98
CA GLN A 58 -59.30 12.43 3.08
C GLN A 58 -59.60 11.77 1.73
N GLY A 59 -59.22 10.50 1.57
CA GLY A 59 -59.45 9.72 0.36
C GLY A 59 -58.85 10.39 -0.88
N GLN A 60 -59.69 10.70 -1.86
CA GLN A 60 -59.25 11.32 -3.11
C GLN A 60 -58.72 12.76 -2.97
N TYR A 61 -59.00 13.43 -1.85
CA TYR A 61 -58.55 14.80 -1.56
C TYR A 61 -57.40 14.86 -0.57
N GLN A 62 -56.84 13.71 -0.15
CA GLN A 62 -55.73 13.66 0.79
C GLN A 62 -54.48 14.34 0.21
N VAL A 63 -53.90 15.25 0.97
CA VAL A 63 -52.62 15.89 0.63
C VAL A 63 -51.55 14.81 0.61
N LYS A 64 -51.08 14.44 -0.58
CA LYS A 64 -49.91 13.59 -0.74
C LYS A 64 -48.68 14.40 -0.35
N GLU A 65 -48.22 14.24 0.89
CA GLU A 65 -46.92 14.76 1.28
C GLU A 65 -45.83 14.04 0.46
N ASN A 66 -45.33 14.70 -0.58
CA ASN A 66 -44.13 14.28 -1.31
C ASN A 66 -42.87 14.60 -0.49
N ARG A 67 -42.88 14.35 0.82
CA ARG A 67 -41.66 14.39 1.63
C ARG A 67 -40.92 13.09 1.37
N SER A 68 -40.16 13.10 0.28
CA SER A 68 -39.39 11.95 -0.15
C SER A 68 -38.41 11.55 0.96
N ASN A 69 -38.38 10.26 1.30
CA ASN A 69 -37.45 9.68 2.28
C ASN A 69 -35.97 9.79 1.87
N VAL A 70 -35.68 10.56 0.82
CA VAL A 70 -34.37 10.78 0.21
C VAL A 70 -33.38 11.27 1.24
N GLY A 71 -33.76 12.20 2.13
CA GLY A 71 -32.85 12.66 3.20
C GLY A 71 -32.37 11.53 4.11
N ARG A 72 -33.28 10.64 4.51
CA ARG A 72 -32.94 9.50 5.38
C ARG A 72 -32.11 8.45 4.65
N GLN A 73 -32.38 8.22 3.37
CA GLN A 73 -31.59 7.32 2.52
C GLN A 73 -30.16 7.85 2.32
N TRP A 74 -30.00 9.14 2.09
CA TRP A 74 -28.69 9.78 1.96
C TRP A 74 -27.88 9.78 3.26
N LEU A 75 -28.53 9.82 4.43
CA LEU A 75 -27.83 9.64 5.71
C LEU A 75 -27.20 8.24 5.82
N TRP A 76 -27.89 7.20 5.36
CA TRP A 76 -27.30 5.85 5.31
C TRP A 76 -26.15 5.77 4.31
N VAL A 77 -26.30 6.35 3.12
CA VAL A 77 -25.23 6.41 2.11
C VAL A 77 -24.00 7.14 2.66
N ALA A 78 -24.20 8.29 3.32
CA ALA A 78 -23.12 9.04 3.96
C ALA A 78 -22.45 8.24 5.08
N GLY A 79 -23.24 7.54 5.92
CA GLY A 79 -22.71 6.67 6.97
C GLY A 79 -21.83 5.54 6.42
N VAL A 80 -22.30 4.85 5.37
CA VAL A 80 -21.54 3.81 4.69
C VAL A 80 -20.28 4.38 4.03
N ALA A 81 -20.37 5.55 3.40
CA ALA A 81 -19.21 6.20 2.77
C ALA A 81 -18.14 6.59 3.80
N ILE A 82 -18.53 7.16 4.94
CA ILE A 82 -17.61 7.49 6.04
C ILE A 82 -16.97 6.23 6.61
N PHE A 83 -17.77 5.18 6.84
CA PHE A 83 -17.26 3.90 7.33
C PHE A 83 -16.25 3.27 6.35
N ALA A 84 -16.56 3.26 5.05
CA ALA A 84 -15.66 2.77 4.01
C ALA A 84 -14.36 3.60 3.94
N LEU A 85 -14.46 4.92 4.11
CA LEU A 85 -13.31 5.82 4.15
C LEU A 85 -12.43 5.50 5.36
N LEU A 86 -13.00 5.40 6.56
CA LEU A 86 -12.27 5.05 7.78
C LEU A 86 -11.59 3.68 7.67
N LEU A 87 -12.28 2.69 7.11
CA LEU A 87 -11.72 1.35 6.90
C LEU A 87 -10.53 1.39 5.92
N SER A 88 -10.67 2.13 4.81
CA SER A 88 -9.61 2.31 3.82
C SER A 88 -8.39 3.03 4.42
N LEU A 89 -8.62 4.10 5.18
CA LEU A 89 -7.57 4.84 5.88
C LEU A 89 -6.86 3.97 6.93
N GLY A 90 -7.63 3.21 7.73
CA GLY A 90 -7.09 2.29 8.72
C GLY A 90 -6.19 1.23 8.07
N HIS A 91 -6.66 0.58 7.01
CA HIS A 91 -5.90 -0.41 6.26
C HIS A 91 -4.61 0.18 5.65
N LYS A 92 -4.69 1.37 5.05
CA LYS A 92 -3.51 2.06 4.51
C LYS A 92 -2.53 2.47 5.61
N SER A 93 -3.01 2.88 6.77
CA SER A 93 -2.19 3.26 7.93
C SER A 93 -1.38 2.07 8.45
N THR A 94 -2.01 0.89 8.60
CA THR A 94 -1.31 -0.33 9.03
C THR A 94 -0.23 -0.74 8.03
N GLN A 95 -0.52 -0.65 6.73
CA GLN A 95 0.47 -0.93 5.68
C GLN A 95 1.64 0.05 5.72
N LEU A 96 1.36 1.35 5.92
CA LEU A 96 2.39 2.38 6.00
C LEU A 96 3.31 2.17 7.20
N TRP A 97 2.76 1.77 8.35
CA TRP A 97 3.54 1.51 9.56
C TRP A 97 4.48 0.32 9.39
N GLN A 98 3.97 -0.79 8.83
CA GLN A 98 4.80 -1.97 8.53
C GLN A 98 5.88 -1.66 7.49
N LEU A 99 5.56 -0.82 6.48
CA LEU A 99 6.51 -0.46 5.44
C LEU A 99 7.64 0.43 5.98
N ASN A 100 7.30 1.40 6.83
CA ASN A 100 8.29 2.26 7.50
C ASN A 100 9.19 1.46 8.44
N ALA A 101 8.63 0.52 9.22
CA ALA A 101 9.41 -0.35 10.10
C ALA A 101 10.40 -1.23 9.31
N LYS A 102 9.95 -1.83 8.20
CA LYS A 102 10.83 -2.59 7.28
C LYS A 102 11.92 -1.69 6.69
N GLN A 103 11.57 -0.47 6.30
CA GLN A 103 12.53 0.46 5.73
C GLN A 103 13.61 0.87 6.74
N GLU A 104 13.26 1.06 8.01
CA GLU A 104 14.24 1.41 9.05
C GLU A 104 15.18 0.24 9.37
N GLN A 105 14.66 -0.99 9.44
CA GLN A 105 15.49 -2.18 9.61
C GLN A 105 16.50 -2.36 8.46
N VAL A 106 16.06 -2.17 7.20
CA VAL A 106 16.94 -2.26 6.03
C VAL A 106 17.98 -1.14 6.02
N LYS A 107 17.63 0.08 6.41
CA LYS A 107 18.60 1.17 6.54
C LYS A 107 19.69 0.83 7.56
N GLN A 108 19.31 0.28 8.71
CA GLN A 108 20.25 -0.11 9.77
C GLN A 108 21.19 -1.22 9.31
N SER A 109 20.68 -2.24 8.61
CA SER A 109 21.52 -3.31 8.06
C SER A 109 22.54 -2.77 7.06
N ILE A 110 22.12 -1.91 6.12
CA ILE A 110 23.02 -1.26 5.15
C ILE A 110 24.13 -0.47 5.87
N VAL A 111 23.78 0.32 6.88
CA VAL A 111 24.77 1.10 7.65
C VAL A 111 25.74 0.19 8.39
N SER A 112 25.24 -0.90 8.99
CA SER A 112 26.08 -1.84 9.73
C SER A 112 27.09 -2.54 8.83
N THR A 113 26.66 -3.06 7.67
CA THR A 113 27.53 -3.71 6.69
C THR A 113 28.52 -2.71 6.08
N TYR A 114 28.08 -1.48 5.79
CA TYR A 114 28.99 -0.44 5.29
C TYR A 114 30.08 -0.09 6.30
N LYS A 115 29.74 0.03 7.59
CA LYS A 115 30.71 0.30 8.65
C LYS A 115 31.72 -0.83 8.84
N GLN A 116 31.32 -2.09 8.64
CA GLN A 116 32.24 -3.24 8.66
C GLN A 116 33.25 -3.18 7.52
N ALA A 117 32.81 -2.82 6.31
CA ALA A 117 33.70 -2.72 5.15
C ALA A 117 34.60 -1.47 5.18
N PHE A 118 34.10 -0.35 5.73
CA PHE A 118 34.80 0.95 5.71
C PHE A 118 34.91 1.60 7.11
N PRO A 119 35.66 1.01 8.06
CA PRO A 119 35.72 1.46 9.46
C PRO A 119 36.32 2.87 9.65
N LYS A 120 37.03 3.42 8.65
CA LYS A 120 37.66 4.76 8.70
C LYS A 120 36.72 5.91 8.32
N THR A 121 35.47 5.65 7.89
CA THR A 121 34.56 6.72 7.44
C THR A 121 33.81 7.39 8.59
N LYS A 122 34.13 8.67 8.86
CA LYS A 122 33.48 9.51 9.87
C LYS A 122 32.10 9.99 9.37
N ARG A 123 31.03 9.35 9.84
CA ARG A 123 29.59 9.63 9.60
C ARG A 123 29.11 9.31 8.19
N VAL A 124 28.15 8.41 8.14
CA VAL A 124 27.58 7.89 6.91
C VAL A 124 26.07 8.10 6.96
N ARG A 125 25.54 8.95 6.08
CA ARG A 125 24.09 9.06 5.84
C ARG A 125 23.70 8.01 4.82
N VAL A 126 22.60 7.28 5.06
CA VAL A 126 22.15 6.19 4.18
C VAL A 126 21.98 6.64 2.73
N SER A 127 21.48 7.86 2.51
CA SER A 127 21.32 8.44 1.17
C SER A 127 22.65 8.64 0.43
N THR A 128 23.75 8.86 1.17
CA THR A 128 25.07 9.12 0.61
C THR A 128 25.92 7.85 0.47
N ILE A 129 25.55 6.73 1.12
CA ILE A 129 26.26 5.45 1.01
C ILE A 129 26.44 5.04 -0.44
N LYS A 130 25.36 5.07 -1.22
CA LYS A 130 25.39 4.71 -2.64
C LYS A 130 26.36 5.60 -3.42
N SER A 131 26.36 6.90 -3.15
CA SER A 131 27.26 7.87 -3.79
C SER A 131 28.72 7.66 -3.39
N GLN A 132 28.99 7.43 -2.11
CA GLN A 132 30.33 7.16 -1.59
C GLN A 132 30.89 5.85 -2.14
N LEU A 133 30.10 4.78 -2.15
CA LEU A 133 30.48 3.50 -2.79
C LEU A 133 30.78 3.71 -4.27
N ASN A 134 29.92 4.44 -4.99
CA ASN A 134 30.15 4.72 -6.40
C ASN A 134 31.42 5.53 -6.66
N ARG A 135 31.77 6.44 -5.75
CA ARG A 135 33.02 7.23 -5.83
C ARG A 135 34.24 6.35 -5.61
N GLU A 136 34.25 5.54 -4.57
CA GLU A 136 35.34 4.59 -4.30
C GLU A 136 35.49 3.57 -5.43
N LEU A 137 34.38 3.05 -5.95
CA LEU A 137 34.37 2.16 -7.11
C LEU A 137 34.88 2.86 -8.37
N ALA A 138 34.58 4.14 -8.57
CA ALA A 138 35.11 4.91 -9.70
C ALA A 138 36.62 5.14 -9.60
N LEU A 139 37.18 5.19 -8.38
CA LEU A 139 38.64 5.22 -8.18
C LEU A 139 39.29 3.86 -8.50
N LEU A 140 38.56 2.76 -8.30
CA LEU A 140 39.02 1.40 -8.58
C LEU A 140 38.76 0.93 -10.03
N GLY A 141 37.84 1.56 -10.76
CA GLY A 141 37.47 1.16 -12.12
C GLY A 141 36.72 2.25 -12.90
N GLY A 142 37.06 2.40 -14.18
CA GLY A 142 36.51 3.41 -15.09
C GLY A 142 34.98 3.34 -15.24
N VAL A 143 34.36 4.50 -15.50
CA VAL A 143 32.92 4.79 -15.46
C VAL A 143 32.02 3.87 -16.31
N GLY A 144 32.59 3.11 -17.25
CA GLY A 144 31.82 2.39 -18.28
C GLY A 144 31.29 1.00 -17.93
N ASP A 145 31.82 0.28 -16.92
CA ASP A 145 31.53 -1.16 -16.80
C ASP A 145 31.49 -1.68 -15.34
N ARG A 146 30.75 -0.97 -14.49
CA ARG A 146 30.66 -1.21 -13.04
C ARG A 146 29.97 -2.53 -12.68
N GLU A 147 28.97 -2.92 -13.47
CA GLU A 147 28.22 -4.16 -13.25
C GLU A 147 29.08 -5.40 -13.50
N GLY A 148 29.91 -5.37 -14.55
CA GLY A 148 30.84 -6.46 -14.86
C GLY A 148 31.89 -6.67 -13.77
N PHE A 149 32.46 -5.58 -13.24
CA PHE A 149 33.46 -5.64 -12.17
C PHE A 149 32.93 -6.31 -10.89
N LEU A 150 31.79 -5.83 -10.37
CA LEU A 150 31.22 -6.36 -9.13
C LEU A 150 30.73 -7.80 -9.30
N ALA A 151 30.15 -8.14 -10.44
CA ALA A 151 29.76 -9.51 -10.76
C ALA A 151 30.97 -10.45 -10.80
N MET A 152 32.10 -9.99 -11.34
CA MET A 152 33.34 -10.75 -11.37
C MET A 152 33.95 -10.91 -9.98
N LEU A 153 33.97 -9.85 -9.18
CA LEU A 153 34.47 -9.88 -7.82
C LEU A 153 33.66 -10.83 -6.93
N ALA A 154 32.33 -10.84 -7.07
CA ALA A 154 31.45 -11.77 -6.36
C ALA A 154 31.73 -13.24 -6.70
N LYS A 155 32.14 -13.54 -7.95
CA LYS A 155 32.56 -14.91 -8.34
C LYS A 155 33.93 -15.30 -7.81
N VAL A 156 34.81 -14.32 -7.58
CA VAL A 156 36.18 -14.53 -7.11
C VAL A 156 36.24 -14.61 -5.57
N GLN A 157 35.35 -13.91 -4.86
CA GLN A 157 35.29 -13.90 -3.39
C GLN A 157 35.32 -15.31 -2.75
N PRO A 158 34.56 -16.32 -3.22
CA PRO A 158 34.61 -17.66 -2.64
C PRO A 158 36.00 -18.31 -2.72
N ALA A 159 36.79 -18.02 -3.75
CA ALA A 159 38.14 -18.55 -3.88
C ALA A 159 39.07 -17.98 -2.79
N PHE A 160 38.94 -16.70 -2.47
CA PHE A 160 39.68 -16.08 -1.35
C PHE A 160 39.28 -16.65 0.00
N THR A 161 38.00 -17.00 0.20
CA THR A 161 37.56 -17.64 1.45
C THR A 161 38.11 -19.05 1.64
N LYS A 162 38.36 -19.77 0.54
CA LYS A 162 38.96 -21.12 0.56
C LYS A 162 40.47 -21.09 0.79
N VAL A 163 41.14 -20.02 0.36
CA VAL A 163 42.60 -19.88 0.44
C VAL A 163 42.96 -18.59 1.21
N PRO A 164 42.75 -18.56 2.54
CA PRO A 164 43.01 -17.37 3.36
C PRO A 164 44.50 -17.02 3.46
N ALA A 165 45.39 -17.95 3.09
CA ALA A 165 46.83 -17.74 3.05
C ALA A 165 47.28 -16.78 1.93
N LEU A 166 46.43 -16.50 0.94
CA LEU A 166 46.71 -15.60 -0.17
C LEU A 166 46.13 -14.20 0.11
N LYS A 167 47.00 -13.19 0.24
CA LYS A 167 46.58 -11.81 0.53
C LYS A 167 46.56 -10.97 -0.75
N PRO A 168 45.41 -10.41 -1.17
CA PRO A 168 45.36 -9.50 -2.31
C PRO A 168 45.98 -8.14 -1.95
N GLU A 169 46.86 -7.62 -2.81
CA GLU A 169 47.50 -6.32 -2.68
C GLU A 169 46.92 -5.27 -3.64
N SER A 170 46.72 -5.66 -4.90
CA SER A 170 46.20 -4.77 -5.93
C SER A 170 45.16 -5.46 -6.78
N LEU A 171 44.13 -4.70 -7.15
CA LEU A 171 43.03 -5.15 -7.99
C LEU A 171 42.83 -4.14 -9.11
N LYS A 172 42.85 -4.60 -10.36
CA LYS A 172 42.60 -3.77 -11.55
C LYS A 172 41.61 -4.47 -12.45
N PHE A 173 40.61 -3.75 -12.92
CA PHE A 173 39.62 -4.28 -13.86
C PHE A 173 39.68 -3.54 -15.19
N ASP A 174 39.77 -4.31 -16.28
CA ASP A 174 39.64 -3.82 -17.64
C ASP A 174 38.26 -4.20 -18.18
N GLY A 175 37.35 -3.21 -18.20
CA GLY A 175 35.97 -3.40 -18.68
C GLY A 175 35.89 -3.79 -20.16
N LYS A 176 36.80 -3.28 -21.01
CA LYS A 176 36.80 -3.61 -22.45
C LYS A 176 37.08 -5.09 -22.70
N ARG A 177 37.93 -5.69 -21.84
CA ARG A 177 38.34 -7.10 -21.94
C ARG A 177 37.62 -8.01 -20.96
N GLN A 178 36.79 -7.46 -20.08
CA GLN A 178 36.17 -8.17 -18.95
C GLN A 178 37.22 -9.01 -18.18
N GLU A 179 38.37 -8.38 -17.94
CA GLU A 179 39.56 -9.00 -17.35
C GLU A 179 39.84 -8.40 -15.97
N LEU A 180 39.92 -9.25 -14.94
CA LEU A 180 40.30 -8.86 -13.59
C LEU A 180 41.74 -9.28 -13.35
N ARG A 181 42.61 -8.29 -13.10
CA ARG A 181 44.00 -8.51 -12.71
C ARG A 181 44.15 -8.34 -11.21
N ILE A 182 44.70 -9.37 -10.58
CA ILE A 182 44.95 -9.40 -9.15
C ILE A 182 46.45 -9.55 -8.93
N GLN A 183 47.02 -8.71 -8.07
CA GLN A 183 48.32 -8.98 -7.47
C GLN A 183 48.11 -9.44 -6.03
N ALA A 184 48.75 -10.54 -5.68
CA ALA A 184 48.60 -11.15 -4.36
C ALA A 184 49.93 -11.70 -3.86
N THR A 185 50.01 -11.81 -2.54
CA THR A 185 51.21 -12.23 -1.81
C THR A 185 50.87 -13.39 -0.89
N ALA A 186 51.71 -14.41 -0.88
CA ALA A 186 51.58 -15.60 -0.03
C ALA A 186 52.95 -16.09 0.44
N LYS A 187 52.98 -17.01 1.42
CA LYS A 187 54.23 -17.61 1.89
C LYS A 187 54.85 -18.55 0.86
N ASP A 188 54.02 -19.33 0.18
CA ASP A 188 54.47 -20.41 -0.70
C ASP A 188 53.81 -20.35 -2.08
N TYR A 189 54.53 -20.82 -3.10
CA TYR A 189 54.02 -20.96 -4.46
C TYR A 189 52.79 -21.88 -4.55
N GLN A 190 52.70 -22.88 -3.67
CA GLN A 190 51.58 -23.84 -3.63
C GLN A 190 50.23 -23.15 -3.36
N VAL A 191 50.23 -22.04 -2.63
CA VAL A 191 49.02 -21.27 -2.32
C VAL A 191 48.42 -20.67 -3.60
N PHE A 192 49.27 -20.28 -4.56
CA PHE A 192 48.82 -19.75 -5.84
C PHE A 192 48.13 -20.81 -6.71
N GLU A 193 48.66 -22.03 -6.72
CA GLU A 193 48.05 -23.17 -7.43
C GLU A 193 46.69 -23.55 -6.83
N GLN A 194 46.60 -23.62 -5.50
CA GLN A 194 45.32 -23.87 -4.80
C GLN A 194 44.28 -22.80 -5.14
N PHE A 195 44.70 -21.53 -5.22
CA PHE A 195 43.82 -20.43 -5.60
C PHE A 195 43.38 -20.53 -7.07
N SER A 196 44.29 -20.89 -7.99
CA SER A 196 43.97 -21.13 -9.41
C SER A 196 42.95 -22.25 -9.61
N ILE A 197 43.10 -23.35 -8.88
CA ILE A 197 42.14 -24.47 -8.86
C ILE A 197 40.79 -24.00 -8.32
N ALA A 198 40.79 -23.25 -7.21
CA ALA A 198 39.56 -22.75 -6.60
C ALA A 198 38.77 -21.82 -7.53
N LEU A 199 39.46 -20.99 -8.33
CA LEU A 199 38.84 -20.13 -9.34
C LEU A 199 38.32 -20.90 -10.55
N THR A 200 39.06 -21.89 -11.02
CA THR A 200 38.65 -22.75 -12.14
C THR A 200 37.39 -23.54 -11.80
N ALA A 201 37.24 -23.95 -10.53
CA ALA A 201 36.03 -24.61 -10.03
C ALA A 201 34.76 -23.75 -10.13
N VAL A 202 34.89 -22.42 -10.22
CA VAL A 202 33.77 -21.47 -10.39
C VAL A 202 33.57 -21.10 -11.87
N ASN A 203 34.10 -21.90 -12.80
CA ASN A 203 34.05 -21.67 -14.26
C ASN A 203 34.73 -20.38 -14.73
N LEU A 204 35.70 -19.86 -13.97
CA LEU A 204 36.54 -18.74 -14.38
C LEU A 204 37.77 -19.24 -15.14
N THR A 205 38.21 -18.47 -16.13
CA THR A 205 39.49 -18.74 -16.81
C THR A 205 40.58 -17.97 -16.07
N VAL A 206 41.62 -18.67 -15.64
CA VAL A 206 42.72 -18.10 -14.86
C VAL A 206 44.00 -18.23 -15.68
N LYS A 207 44.72 -17.12 -15.79
CA LYS A 207 46.10 -17.08 -16.29
C LYS A 207 46.99 -16.60 -15.16
N GLN A 208 47.84 -17.48 -14.67
CA GLN A 208 48.88 -17.12 -13.71
C GLN A 208 49.95 -16.33 -14.45
N GLY A 209 50.27 -15.14 -13.92
CA GLY A 209 51.32 -14.27 -14.42
C GLY A 209 52.66 -14.59 -13.76
N SER A 210 53.57 -13.61 -13.80
CA SER A 210 54.87 -13.74 -13.14
C SER A 210 54.70 -13.90 -11.63
N GLN A 211 55.50 -14.80 -11.05
CA GLN A 211 55.68 -14.94 -9.61
C GLN A 211 57.14 -14.62 -9.29
N SER A 212 57.34 -13.76 -8.29
CA SER A 212 58.67 -13.36 -7.85
C SER A 212 58.75 -13.51 -6.34
N ASN A 213 59.89 -13.99 -5.87
CA ASN A 213 60.18 -14.00 -4.45
C ASN A 213 60.58 -12.58 -4.01
N GLN A 214 59.93 -12.07 -2.95
CA GLN A 214 60.27 -10.84 -2.24
C GLN A 214 60.54 -11.18 -0.76
N GLY A 215 61.78 -11.56 -0.47
CA GLY A 215 62.23 -11.89 0.88
C GLY A 215 61.59 -13.18 1.39
N ASP A 216 60.71 -13.07 2.39
CA ASP A 216 60.01 -14.18 3.03
C ASP A 216 58.64 -14.48 2.39
N GLN A 217 58.28 -13.78 1.31
CA GLN A 217 56.97 -13.90 0.67
C GLN A 217 57.09 -13.97 -0.86
N VAL A 218 56.23 -14.76 -1.46
CA VAL A 218 56.08 -14.86 -2.91
C VAL A 218 54.98 -13.90 -3.34
N THR A 219 55.33 -12.99 -4.27
CA THR A 219 54.38 -12.11 -4.95
C THR A 219 54.03 -12.71 -6.30
N GLY A 220 52.76 -12.65 -6.69
CA GLY A 220 52.30 -13.18 -7.97
C GLY A 220 51.13 -12.39 -8.53
N SER A 221 50.91 -12.54 -9.83
CA SER A 221 49.78 -11.92 -10.52
C SER A 221 48.86 -12.95 -11.14
N PHE A 222 47.56 -12.65 -11.18
CA PHE A 222 46.54 -13.42 -11.87
C PHE A 222 45.79 -12.53 -12.85
N SER A 223 45.54 -13.05 -14.03
CA SER A 223 44.59 -12.50 -14.99
C SER A 223 43.41 -13.46 -15.08
N ILE A 224 42.25 -13.00 -14.63
CA ILE A 224 41.02 -13.77 -14.57
C ILE A 224 40.08 -13.21 -15.63
N THR A 225 39.40 -14.08 -16.38
CA THR A 225 38.35 -13.69 -17.33
C THR A 225 37.11 -14.58 -17.14
N ASN A 226 35.94 -14.00 -17.34
CA ASN A 226 34.70 -14.78 -17.37
C ASN A 226 34.67 -15.57 -18.69
N LYS A 227 34.45 -16.88 -18.60
CA LYS A 227 34.38 -17.74 -19.78
C LYS A 227 33.06 -17.48 -20.52
N VAL A 228 33.04 -16.49 -21.41
CA VAL A 228 32.02 -16.48 -22.47
C VAL A 228 32.42 -17.59 -23.42
N VAL A 229 31.85 -18.78 -23.25
CA VAL A 229 31.98 -19.87 -24.23
C VAL A 229 31.22 -19.42 -25.48
N ASN A 230 31.84 -18.55 -26.29
CA ASN A 230 31.39 -18.29 -27.64
C ASN A 230 31.92 -19.43 -28.52
N LYS A 231 31.29 -20.60 -28.37
CA LYS A 231 31.49 -21.75 -29.24
C LYS A 231 30.62 -21.53 -30.47
N ASN A 232 30.99 -20.61 -31.36
CA ASN A 232 30.44 -20.62 -32.71
C ASN A 232 31.36 -20.00 -33.77
N LYS A 233 31.74 -20.86 -34.71
CA LYS A 233 32.19 -20.64 -36.09
C LYS A 233 33.50 -19.87 -36.31
N SER A 234 34.60 -20.61 -36.30
CA SER A 234 35.73 -20.31 -37.20
C SER A 234 36.46 -21.59 -37.63
N THR A 235 35.72 -22.54 -38.19
CA THR A 235 36.29 -23.74 -38.84
C THR A 235 35.41 -24.20 -40.00
N ALA A 236 35.34 -23.42 -41.07
CA ALA A 236 35.09 -23.91 -42.43
C ALA A 236 35.17 -22.72 -43.40
N ILE A 237 36.29 -22.61 -44.11
CA ILE A 237 36.45 -22.28 -45.55
C ILE A 237 37.96 -22.11 -45.74
N LYS A 238 38.68 -23.23 -45.75
CA LYS A 238 40.02 -23.32 -46.31
C LYS A 238 40.25 -24.77 -46.72
N ARG A 239 39.75 -25.14 -47.91
CA ARG A 239 40.26 -26.19 -48.82
C ARG A 239 39.19 -26.61 -49.83
N SER A 240 39.25 -26.00 -51.01
CA SER A 240 39.05 -26.55 -52.36
C SER A 240 38.81 -25.33 -53.27
N ASN A 241 39.50 -25.08 -54.37
CA ASN A 241 40.22 -25.99 -55.23
C ASN A 241 41.27 -25.18 -56.00
N LYS A 242 42.52 -25.66 -56.00
CA LYS A 242 43.59 -25.22 -56.89
C LYS A 242 43.82 -26.42 -57.82
N GLY A 243 43.58 -26.23 -59.11
CA GLY A 243 44.09 -27.12 -60.17
C GLY A 243 43.02 -27.94 -60.93
N ALA A 244 42.70 -27.47 -62.12
CA ALA A 244 42.46 -28.22 -63.37
C ALA A 244 42.23 -27.12 -64.43
N SER A 245 43.28 -26.76 -65.17
CA SER A 245 43.50 -27.15 -66.58
C SER A 245 42.66 -26.31 -67.54
#